data_AF-A0A532AKY3-F1
#
_entry.id   AF-A0A532AKY3-F1
#
_cell.length_a   1.000
_cell.length_b   1.000
_cell.length_c   1.000
_cell.angle_alpha   90.00
_cell.angle_beta   90.00
_cell.angle_gamma   90.00
#
_symmetry.space_group_name_H-M   'P 1'
#
loop_
_entity.id
_entity.type
_entity.pdbx_description
1 polymer ?
#
loop_
_entity_poly.entity_id
_entity_poly.type
_entity_poly.pdbx_seq_one_letter_code
_entity_poly.pdbx_strand_id
1 'polypeptide(L)'
;NFVEQSARASDWSLQNPDEARKVLATILDKRGENGELARYWTGFGLRQGAKATDRDIDFWVSVLERDGRLAKGKLKAADILYRPGETKTN
;
A
#
# COMPACT_ATOMS: atom_id res chain seq x y z
N ASN A 1 -3.20 -13.59 -7.07
CA ASN A 1 -2.48 -12.85 -8.11
C ASN A 1 -2.62 -11.31 -8.00
N PHE A 2 -3.77 -10.72 -7.65
CA PHE A 2 -3.89 -9.25 -7.53
C PHE A 2 -2.85 -8.58 -6.59
N VAL A 3 -2.70 -9.10 -5.36
CA VAL A 3 -1.76 -8.55 -4.36
C VAL A 3 -0.32 -8.59 -4.88
N GLU A 4 0.08 -9.71 -5.47
CA GLU A 4 1.41 -9.92 -6.02
C GLU A 4 1.68 -8.99 -7.21
N GLN A 5 0.74 -8.82 -8.14
CA GLN A 5 0.90 -7.87 -9.26
C GLN A 5 0.92 -6.42 -8.77
N SER A 6 0.17 -6.09 -7.73
CA SER A 6 0.17 -4.74 -7.15
C SER A 6 1.53 -4.41 -6.54
N ALA A 7 2.12 -5.34 -5.78
CA ALA A 7 3.48 -5.21 -5.28
C ALA A 7 4.50 -5.08 -6.43
N ARG A 8 4.35 -5.89 -7.48
CA ARG A 8 5.22 -5.85 -8.66
C ARG A 8 5.13 -4.53 -9.42
N ALA A 9 3.93 -3.97 -9.56
CA ALA A 9 3.72 -2.65 -10.17
C ALA A 9 4.34 -1.53 -9.31
N SER A 10 4.23 -1.63 -7.99
CA SER A 10 4.88 -0.69 -7.06
C SER A 10 6.40 -0.70 -7.25
N ASP A 11 7.01 -1.88 -7.23
CA ASP A 11 8.46 -2.05 -7.44
C ASP A 11 8.92 -1.57 -8.82
N TRP A 12 8.17 -1.92 -9.87
CA TRP A 12 8.46 -1.45 -11.23
C TRP A 12 8.44 0.08 -11.30
N SER A 13 7.47 0.72 -10.64
CA SER A 13 7.31 2.17 -10.68
C SER A 13 8.44 2.90 -9.94
N LEU A 14 9.02 2.28 -8.91
CA LEU A 14 10.22 2.77 -8.22
C LEU A 14 11.47 2.68 -9.11
N GLN A 15 11.56 1.61 -9.91
CA GLN A 15 12.68 1.38 -10.84
C GLN A 15 12.57 2.19 -12.13
N ASN A 16 11.36 2.57 -12.53
CA ASN A 16 11.07 3.25 -13.81
C ASN A 16 10.26 4.55 -13.58
N PRO A 17 10.77 5.51 -12.79
CA PRO A 17 9.99 6.66 -12.35
C PRO A 17 9.50 7.57 -13.49
N ASP A 18 10.29 7.74 -14.55
CA ASP A 18 9.89 8.55 -15.70
C ASP A 18 8.75 7.92 -16.51
N GLU A 19 8.81 6.61 -16.71
CA GLU A 19 7.77 5.88 -17.42
C GLU A 19 6.49 5.79 -16.57
N ALA A 20 6.64 5.54 -15.28
CA ALA A 20 5.53 5.53 -14.34
C ALA A 20 4.80 6.88 -14.28
N ARG A 21 5.52 8.01 -14.36
CA ARG A 21 4.89 9.35 -14.47
C ARG A 21 4.09 9.50 -15.77
N LYS A 22 4.55 8.99 -16.91
CA LYS A 22 3.80 9.02 -18.18
C LYS A 22 2.52 8.19 -18.11
N VAL A 23 2.60 7.01 -17.49
CA VAL A 23 1.44 6.15 -17.23
C VAL A 23 0.43 6.88 -16.34
N LEU A 24 0.90 7.49 -15.24
CA LEU A 24 0.06 8.27 -14.34
C LEU A 24 -0.60 9.46 -15.05
N ALA A 25 0.15 10.24 -15.84
CA ALA A 25 -0.39 11.35 -16.64
C ALA A 25 -1.52 10.86 -17.55
N THR A 26 -1.30 9.76 -18.27
CA THR A 26 -2.31 9.16 -19.16
C THR A 26 -3.57 8.74 -18.39
N ILE A 27 -3.43 8.24 -17.16
CA ILE A 27 -4.57 7.85 -16.32
C ILE A 27 -5.35 9.09 -15.88
N LEU A 28 -4.66 10.15 -15.45
CA LEU A 28 -5.27 11.41 -15.03
C LEU A 28 -6.05 12.05 -16.19
N ASP A 29 -5.44 12.16 -17.37
CA ASP A 29 -6.09 12.75 -18.55
C ASP A 29 -7.35 11.96 -18.96
N LYS A 30 -7.29 10.63 -18.91
CA LYS A 30 -8.45 9.76 -19.18
C LYS A 30 -9.60 9.95 -18.19
N ARG A 31 -9.32 10.43 -16.98
CA ARG A 31 -10.33 10.77 -15.96
C ARG A 31 -10.84 12.20 -16.08
N GLY A 32 -10.31 13.00 -17.00
CA GLY A 32 -10.58 14.44 -17.09
C GLY A 32 -9.87 15.26 -16.00
N GLU A 33 -8.84 14.68 -15.36
CA GLU A 33 -7.97 15.36 -14.40
C GLU A 33 -6.76 16.00 -15.13
N ASN A 34 -5.93 16.76 -14.41
CA ASN A 34 -4.75 17.40 -15.01
C ASN A 34 -3.53 16.46 -14.99
N GLY A 35 -3.22 15.82 -16.14
CA GLY A 35 -2.07 14.93 -16.30
C GLY A 35 -0.71 15.56 -16.00
N GLU A 36 -0.55 16.87 -16.16
CA GLU A 36 0.68 17.60 -15.84
C GLU A 36 1.12 17.44 -14.38
N LEU A 37 0.17 17.17 -13.48
CA LEU A 37 0.47 16.95 -12.07
C LEU A 37 1.32 15.69 -11.83
N ALA A 38 1.35 14.75 -12.77
CA ALA A 38 2.17 13.55 -12.67
C ALA A 38 3.67 13.87 -12.54
N ARG A 39 4.14 15.04 -12.99
CA ARG A 39 5.54 15.47 -12.82
C ARG A 39 5.98 15.58 -11.35
N TYR A 40 5.04 15.79 -10.43
CA TYR A 40 5.30 15.89 -9.00
C TYR A 40 5.22 14.54 -8.28
N TRP A 41 4.88 13.47 -8.97
CA TRP A 41 4.74 12.16 -8.37
C TRP A 41 6.12 11.54 -8.06
N THR A 42 6.31 11.15 -6.80
CA THR A 42 7.57 10.63 -6.25
C THR A 42 7.52 9.12 -5.96
N GLY A 43 6.50 8.41 -6.45
CA GLY A 43 6.25 7.02 -6.07
C GLY A 43 5.26 6.88 -4.93
N PHE A 44 5.05 5.64 -4.47
CA PHE A 44 4.12 5.32 -3.38
C PHE A 44 4.72 5.43 -1.97
N GLY A 45 6.03 5.71 -1.85
CA GLY A 45 6.71 5.74 -0.55
C GLY A 45 6.75 4.39 0.16
N LEU A 46 6.60 3.29 -0.59
CA LEU A 46 6.59 1.93 -0.06
C LEU A 46 7.98 1.30 -0.13
N ARG A 47 8.26 0.40 0.82
CA ARG A 47 9.43 -0.47 0.77
C ARG A 47 9.28 -1.50 -0.35
N GLN A 48 10.40 -2.08 -0.80
CA GLN A 48 10.40 -3.11 -1.84
C GLN A 48 9.42 -4.25 -1.52
N GLY A 49 8.65 -4.65 -2.52
CA GLY A 49 7.59 -5.65 -2.44
C GLY A 49 6.34 -5.20 -1.67
N ALA A 50 6.26 -3.94 -1.26
CA ALA A 50 5.15 -3.36 -0.50
C ALA A 50 4.74 -4.20 0.74
N LYS A 51 5.70 -4.91 1.35
CA LYS A 51 5.40 -5.87 2.43
C LYS A 51 5.12 -5.16 3.74
N ALA A 52 3.89 -5.25 4.22
CA ALA A 52 3.55 -4.88 5.58
C ALA A 52 4.19 -5.87 6.58
N THR A 53 4.56 -5.34 7.74
CA THR A 53 5.11 -6.11 8.87
C THR A 53 4.19 -5.98 10.07
N ASP A 54 4.32 -6.90 11.02
CA ASP A 54 3.51 -6.91 12.24
C ASP A 54 3.60 -5.57 12.98
N ARG A 55 4.80 -4.97 13.03
CA ARG A 55 5.03 -3.65 13.64
C ARG A 55 4.19 -2.54 13.01
N ASP A 56 3.95 -2.55 11.70
CA ASP A 56 3.17 -1.52 11.03
C ASP A 56 1.72 -1.52 11.54
N ILE A 57 1.19 -2.69 11.88
CA ILE A 57 -0.18 -2.86 12.40
C ILE A 57 -0.22 -2.70 13.92
N ASP A 58 0.72 -3.31 14.64
CA ASP A 58 0.77 -3.25 16.10
C ASP A 58 0.89 -1.81 16.61
N PHE A 59 1.61 -0.95 15.88
CA PHE A 59 1.65 0.49 16.17
C PHE A 59 0.25 1.10 16.21
N TRP A 60 -0.55 0.90 15.15
CA TRP A 60 -1.90 1.47 15.07
C TRP A 60 -2.87 0.82 16.04
N VAL A 61 -2.79 -0.50 16.26
CA VAL A 61 -3.55 -1.20 17.29
C VAL A 61 -3.29 -0.54 18.65
N SER A 62 -2.02 -0.33 19.02
CA SER A 62 -1.67 0.30 20.30
C SER A 62 -2.19 1.73 20.43
N VAL A 63 -2.16 2.52 19.35
CA VAL A 63 -2.70 3.88 19.31
C VAL A 63 -4.21 3.87 19.54
N LEU A 64 -4.94 2.97 18.86
CA LEU A 64 -6.40 2.88 18.96
C LEU A 64 -6.88 2.29 20.28
N GLU A 65 -6.12 1.37 20.89
CA GLU A 65 -6.39 0.88 22.24
C GLU A 65 -6.20 1.98 23.28
N ARG A 66 -5.12 2.77 23.18
CA ARG A 66 -4.86 3.89 24.09
C ARG A 66 -5.92 4.98 23.97
N ASP A 67 -6.44 5.21 22.77
CA ASP A 67 -7.53 6.16 22.50
C ASP A 67 -8.92 5.61 22.90
N GLY A 68 -8.99 4.37 23.42
CA GLY A 68 -10.25 3.72 23.83
C GLY A 68 -11.17 3.32 22.67
N ARG A 69 -10.72 3.47 21.42
CA ARG A 69 -11.49 3.09 20.22
C ARG A 69 -11.45 1.59 19.94
N LEU A 70 -10.48 0.89 20.52
CA LEU A 70 -10.34 -0.56 20.45
C LEU A 70 -10.25 -1.16 21.85
N ALA A 71 -10.96 -2.26 22.09
CA ALA A 71 -10.82 -3.01 23.34
C ALA A 71 -9.44 -3.67 23.41
N LYS A 72 -8.76 -3.51 24.55
CA LYS A 72 -7.40 -3.99 24.74
C LYS A 72 -7.27 -5.50 24.50
N GLY A 73 -6.28 -5.88 23.69
CA GLY A 73 -5.92 -7.27 23.40
C GLY A 73 -6.88 -7.98 22.45
N LYS A 74 -7.84 -7.27 21.83
CA LYS A 74 -8.85 -7.89 20.96
C LYS A 74 -8.34 -8.17 19.55
N LEU A 75 -7.37 -7.41 19.05
CA LEU A 75 -6.78 -7.58 17.72
C LEU A 75 -5.27 -7.69 17.85
N LYS A 76 -4.66 -8.58 17.07
CA LYS A 76 -3.21 -8.64 16.83
C LYS A 76 -2.93 -8.55 15.33
N ALA A 77 -1.72 -8.14 14.95
CA ALA A 77 -1.35 -8.02 13.54
C ALA A 77 -1.63 -9.28 12.70
N ALA A 78 -1.43 -10.47 13.28
CA ALA A 78 -1.69 -11.74 12.61
C ALA A 78 -3.17 -11.97 12.23
N ASP A 79 -4.11 -11.28 12.87
CA ASP A 79 -5.54 -11.37 12.54
C ASP A 79 -5.92 -10.45 11.36
N ILE A 80 -5.04 -9.51 11.00
CA ILE A 80 -5.30 -8.42 10.05
C ILE A 80 -4.46 -8.58 8.78
N LEU A 81 -3.18 -8.93 8.93
CA LEU A 81 -2.24 -8.98 7.82
C LEU A 81 -2.53 -10.14 6.89
N TYR A 82 -2.76 -9.80 5.62
CA TYR A 82 -2.75 -10.78 4.54
C TYR A 82 -1.33 -11.22 4.23
N ARG A 83 -1.08 -12.52 4.37
CA ARG A 83 0.18 -13.19 4.05
C ARG A 83 -0.08 -14.19 2.93
N PRO A 84 0.36 -13.94 1.69
CA PRO A 84 0.19 -14.87 0.58
C PRO A 84 0.70 -16.27 0.95
N GLY A 85 -0.13 -17.30 0.77
CA GLY A 85 0.20 -18.69 1.10
C GLY A 85 -0.05 -19.11 2.56
N GLU A 86 -0.23 -18.15 3.49
CA GLU A 86 -0.52 -18.44 4.90
C GLU A 86 -1.95 -18.04 5.29
N THR A 87 -2.44 -16.91 4.79
CA THR A 87 -3.81 -16.45 5.04
C THR A 87 -4.79 -17.24 4.19
N LYS A 88 -5.65 -18.02 4.85
CA LYS A 88 -6.77 -18.69 4.19
C LYS A 88 -7.74 -17.65 3.63
N THR A 89 -7.95 -17.66 2.32
CA THR A 89 -9.03 -16.89 1.68
C THR A 89 -10.30 -17.74 1.71
N ASN A 90 -11.37 -17.18 2.27
CA ASN A 90 -12.71 -17.77 2.18
C ASN A 90 -13.27 -17.65 0.76
#